data_AF-A0A248K053-F1
#
_entry.id   AF-A0A248K053-F1
#
_cell.length_a   1.000
_cell.length_b   1.000
_cell.length_c   1.000
_cell.angle_alpha   90.00
_cell.angle_beta   90.00
_cell.angle_gamma   90.00
#
_symmetry.space_group_name_H-M   'P 1'
#
loop_
_entity.id
_entity.type
_entity.pdbx_description
1 polymer ?
#
loop_
_entity_poly.entity_id
_entity_poly.type
_entity_poly.pdbx_seq_one_letter_code
_entity_poly.pdbx_strand_id
1 'polypeptide(L)'
;MPDAVKAPFPPHDRTNQALFGTMLSDNAAWLGDIQQVYGRMAHGGMAFFQEVSRFWELRMHEDREACAELMACRTPQELQECGQRFALKASQDYAEGISRLLQASIGALEDGPIGKGDGAKGEDVGGGAAAAPKQVA
;
A
#
# COMPACT_ATOMS: atom_id res chain seq x y z
N MET A 1 -9.99 29.60 -62.42
CA MET A 1 -9.07 28.52 -61.98
C MET A 1 -7.86 28.56 -62.91
N PRO A 2 -6.60 28.36 -62.45
CA PRO A 2 -6.16 27.35 -61.48
C PRO A 2 -5.27 27.91 -60.33
N ASP A 3 -5.43 27.40 -59.11
CA ASP A 3 -4.62 26.38 -58.40
C ASP A 3 -3.27 26.87 -57.85
N ALA A 4 -3.17 26.87 -56.51
CA ALA A 4 -2.23 26.03 -55.78
C ALA A 4 -2.11 26.49 -54.31
N VAL A 5 -2.84 25.80 -53.43
CA VAL A 5 -2.29 25.14 -52.23
C VAL A 5 -0.98 25.74 -51.70
N LYS A 6 -1.05 26.64 -50.71
CA LYS A 6 0.11 26.97 -49.89
C LYS A 6 -0.21 26.80 -48.41
N ALA A 7 -0.09 25.54 -48.02
CA ALA A 7 0.00 24.95 -46.68
C ALA A 7 -1.00 25.45 -45.61
N PRO A 8 -1.90 24.59 -45.08
CA PRO A 8 -2.84 24.96 -44.02
C PRO A 8 -2.20 25.24 -42.65
N PHE A 9 -0.87 25.21 -42.54
CA PHE A 9 -0.16 25.43 -41.27
C PHE A 9 1.05 26.35 -41.47
N PRO A 10 1.25 27.36 -40.59
CA PRO A 10 2.40 28.26 -40.65
C PRO A 10 3.73 27.51 -40.37
N PRO A 11 4.86 27.98 -40.93
CA PRO A 11 6.14 27.28 -40.85
C PRO A 11 6.66 27.29 -39.42
N HIS A 12 6.84 26.09 -38.82
CA HIS A 12 7.53 25.80 -37.56
C HIS A 12 7.72 27.00 -36.62
N ASP A 13 6.63 27.47 -36.02
CA ASP A 13 6.74 28.37 -34.87
C ASP A 13 7.49 27.65 -33.76
N ARG A 14 8.58 28.25 -33.29
CA ARG A 14 9.37 27.80 -32.13
C ARG A 14 8.47 27.47 -30.94
N THR A 15 7.36 28.19 -30.82
CA THR A 15 6.28 27.99 -29.85
C THR A 15 5.59 26.65 -30.00
N ASN A 16 5.27 26.22 -31.23
CA ASN A 16 4.68 24.92 -31.50
C ASN A 16 5.70 23.81 -31.21
N GLN A 17 6.97 24.00 -31.59
CA GLN A 17 8.02 23.03 -31.31
C GLN A 17 8.30 22.88 -29.80
N ALA A 18 8.27 23.99 -29.05
CA ALA A 18 8.37 23.99 -27.60
C ALA A 18 7.15 23.33 -26.95
N LEU A 19 5.93 23.63 -27.42
CA LEU A 19 4.68 23.03 -26.94
C LEU A 19 4.65 21.51 -27.17
N PHE A 20 5.01 21.07 -28.38
CA PHE A 20 5.13 19.64 -28.68
C PHE A 20 6.23 18.97 -27.87
N GLY A 21 7.36 19.65 -27.65
CA GLY A 21 8.45 19.19 -26.79
C GLY A 21 8.01 19.01 -25.33
N THR A 22 7.31 19.99 -24.77
CA THR A 22 6.75 19.92 -23.40
C THR A 22 5.68 18.85 -23.29
N MET A 23 4.78 18.73 -24.27
CA MET A 23 3.77 17.67 -24.25
C MET A 23 4.41 16.28 -24.31
N LEU A 24 5.45 16.09 -25.12
CA LEU A 24 6.18 14.81 -25.19
C LEU A 24 6.92 14.51 -23.87
N SER A 25 7.57 15.50 -23.26
CA SER A 25 8.25 15.30 -21.97
C SER A 25 7.30 15.01 -20.83
N ASP A 26 6.16 15.70 -20.78
CA ASP A 26 5.15 15.51 -19.74
C ASP A 26 4.47 14.15 -19.86
N ASN A 27 4.18 13.70 -21.09
CA ASN A 27 3.68 12.35 -21.34
C ASN A 27 4.72 11.28 -20.95
N ALA A 28 6.01 11.50 -21.24
CA ALA A 28 7.07 10.58 -20.86
C ALA A 28 7.27 10.50 -19.34
N ALA A 29 7.21 11.64 -18.64
CA ALA A 29 7.27 11.69 -17.18
C ALA A 29 6.08 10.95 -16.55
N TRP A 30 4.87 11.21 -17.05
CA TRP A 30 3.66 10.52 -16.60
C TRP A 30 3.70 9.00 -16.83
N LEU A 31 4.22 8.54 -17.99
CA LEU A 31 4.42 7.11 -18.23
C LEU A 31 5.44 6.50 -17.26
N GLY A 32 6.51 7.23 -16.93
CA GLY A 32 7.49 6.84 -15.92
C GLY A 32 6.86 6.69 -14.53
N ASP A 33 6.06 7.68 -14.12
CA ASP A 33 5.33 7.67 -12.84
C ASP A 33 4.37 6.48 -12.75
N ILE A 34 3.62 6.20 -13.83
CA ILE A 34 2.73 5.04 -13.91
C ILE A 34 3.53 3.75 -13.75
N GLN A 35 4.62 3.58 -14.50
CA GLN A 35 5.43 2.38 -14.42
C GLN A 35 6.00 2.16 -13.01
N GLN A 36 6.40 3.24 -12.33
CA GLN A 36 6.88 3.18 -10.95
C GLN A 36 5.77 2.84 -9.95
N VAL A 37 4.58 3.44 -10.09
CA VAL A 37 3.42 3.14 -9.23
C VAL A 37 2.97 1.69 -9.41
N TYR A 38 2.84 1.22 -10.65
CA TYR A 38 2.48 -0.16 -10.95
C TYR A 38 3.54 -1.14 -10.45
N GLY A 39 4.83 -0.84 -10.62
CA GLY A 39 5.92 -1.66 -10.10
C GLY A 39 5.86 -1.84 -8.58
N ARG A 40 5.59 -0.75 -7.84
CA ARG A 40 5.43 -0.77 -6.38
C ARG A 40 4.18 -1.53 -5.95
N MET A 41 3.04 -1.26 -6.58
CA MET A 41 1.81 -2.01 -6.30
C MET A 41 1.98 -3.50 -6.57
N ALA A 42 2.65 -3.88 -7.66
CA ALA A 42 2.92 -5.28 -7.97
C ALA A 42 3.83 -5.93 -6.92
N HIS A 43 4.92 -5.27 -6.53
CA HIS A 43 5.85 -5.76 -5.52
C HIS A 43 5.18 -5.90 -4.14
N GLY A 44 4.48 -4.85 -3.72
CA GLY A 44 3.72 -4.85 -2.47
C GLY A 44 2.57 -5.86 -2.47
N GLY A 45 1.88 -6.02 -3.58
CA GLY A 45 0.86 -7.05 -3.78
C GLY A 45 1.44 -8.46 -3.63
N MET A 46 2.63 -8.73 -4.18
CA MET A 46 3.31 -10.01 -3.96
C MET A 46 3.65 -10.24 -2.48
N ALA A 47 4.19 -9.24 -1.78
CA ALA A 47 4.48 -9.35 -0.35
C ALA A 47 3.21 -9.63 0.47
N PHE A 48 2.10 -8.98 0.12
CA PHE A 48 0.79 -9.25 0.72
C PHE A 48 0.36 -10.71 0.50
N PHE A 49 0.37 -11.21 -0.75
CA PHE A 49 -0.04 -12.59 -1.02
C PHE A 49 0.87 -13.64 -0.38
N GLN A 50 2.16 -13.35 -0.25
CA GLN A 50 3.10 -14.20 0.49
C GLN A 50 2.71 -14.28 1.97
N GLU A 51 2.40 -13.15 2.60
CA GLU A 51 1.97 -13.13 4.01
C GLU A 51 0.61 -13.82 4.19
N VAL A 52 -0.34 -13.61 3.27
CA VAL A 52 -1.63 -14.34 3.27
C VAL A 52 -1.39 -15.84 3.22
N SER A 53 -0.52 -16.30 2.33
CA SER A 53 -0.23 -17.72 2.14
C SER A 53 0.42 -18.31 3.40
N ARG A 54 1.42 -17.62 3.96
CA ARG A 54 2.08 -18.02 5.21
C ARG A 54 1.10 -18.09 6.39
N PHE A 55 0.21 -17.10 6.49
CA PHE A 55 -0.82 -17.06 7.53
C PHE A 55 -1.75 -18.28 7.44
N TRP A 56 -2.27 -18.57 6.25
CA TRP A 56 -3.17 -19.71 6.05
C TRP A 56 -2.49 -21.06 6.25
N GLU A 57 -1.24 -21.21 5.83
CA GLU A 57 -0.47 -22.42 6.05
C GLU A 57 -0.35 -22.73 7.56
N LEU A 58 0.04 -21.73 8.36
CA LEU A 58 0.14 -21.87 9.80
C LEU A 58 -1.23 -22.18 10.43
N ARG A 59 -2.28 -21.46 10.03
CA ARG A 59 -3.62 -21.64 10.59
C ARG A 59 -4.21 -23.01 10.29
N MET A 60 -4.02 -23.52 9.07
CA MET A 60 -4.47 -24.85 8.67
C MET A 60 -3.74 -25.96 9.42
N HIS A 61 -2.45 -25.78 9.69
CA HIS A 61 -1.70 -26.70 10.54
C HIS A 61 -2.29 -26.77 11.95
N GLU A 62 -2.53 -25.62 12.56
CA GLU A 62 -3.10 -25.55 13.91
C GLU A 62 -4.56 -26.02 13.99
N ASP A 63 -5.37 -25.75 12.96
CA ASP A 63 -6.74 -26.28 12.87
C ASP A 63 -6.76 -27.80 12.81
N ARG A 64 -5.79 -28.41 12.13
CA ARG A 64 -5.64 -29.86 12.10
C ARG A 64 -5.27 -30.42 13.47
N GLU A 65 -4.33 -29.77 14.17
CA GLU A 65 -3.96 -30.17 15.53
C GLU A 65 -5.14 -30.01 16.50
N ALA A 66 -5.86 -28.89 16.43
CA ALA A 66 -7.05 -28.64 17.24
C ALA A 66 -8.16 -29.66 16.95
N CYS A 67 -8.38 -30.03 15.68
CA CYS A 67 -9.32 -31.11 15.35
C CYS A 67 -8.89 -32.45 15.97
N ALA A 68 -7.60 -32.76 15.96
CA ALA A 68 -7.10 -33.98 16.58
C ALA A 68 -7.32 -33.96 18.11
N GLU A 69 -7.08 -32.82 18.78
CA GLU A 69 -7.39 -32.66 20.21
C GLU A 69 -8.88 -32.80 20.50
N LEU A 70 -9.74 -32.15 19.71
CA LEU A 70 -11.19 -32.21 19.87
C LEU A 70 -11.72 -33.65 19.73
N MET A 71 -11.16 -34.44 18.80
CA MET A 71 -11.52 -35.85 18.64
C MET A 71 -10.99 -36.74 19.76
N ALA A 72 -9.97 -36.31 20.51
CA ALA A 72 -9.41 -37.06 21.63
C ALA A 72 -10.18 -36.84 22.95
N CYS A 73 -11.00 -35.78 23.05
CA CYS A 73 -11.82 -35.49 24.22
C CYS A 73 -12.81 -36.64 24.51
N ARG A 74 -12.88 -37.07 25.76
CA ARG A 74 -13.75 -38.16 26.23
C ARG A 74 -14.92 -37.68 27.05
N THR A 75 -14.90 -36.42 27.48
CA THR A 75 -15.98 -35.81 28.25
C THR A 75 -16.44 -34.49 27.61
N PRO A 76 -17.72 -34.10 27.82
CA PRO A 76 -18.21 -32.80 27.37
C PRO A 76 -17.42 -31.62 27.96
N GLN A 77 -16.91 -31.78 29.19
CA GLN A 77 -16.13 -30.75 29.86
C GLN A 77 -14.75 -30.58 29.21
N GLU A 78 -14.05 -31.67 28.89
CA GLU A 78 -12.80 -31.62 28.12
C GLU A 78 -12.99 -30.96 26.74
N LEU A 79 -14.11 -31.27 26.08
CA LEU A 79 -14.45 -30.66 24.79
C LEU A 79 -14.64 -29.14 24.92
N GLN A 80 -15.34 -28.69 25.97
CA GLN A 80 -15.53 -27.27 26.24
C GLN A 80 -14.19 -26.57 26.51
N GLU A 81 -13.34 -27.13 27.35
CA GLU A 81 -12.02 -26.57 27.68
C GLU A 81 -11.10 -26.53 26.45
N CYS A 82 -11.09 -27.59 25.64
CA CYS A 82 -10.36 -27.63 24.37
C CYS A 82 -10.89 -26.56 23.40
N GLY A 83 -12.21 -26.45 23.23
CA GLY A 83 -12.83 -25.44 22.38
C GLY A 83 -12.54 -24.01 22.83
N GLN A 84 -12.52 -23.74 24.14
CA GLN A 84 -12.15 -22.42 24.68
C GLN A 84 -10.69 -22.07 24.42
N ARG A 85 -9.76 -23.02 24.65
CA ARG A 85 -8.33 -22.83 24.35
C ARG A 85 -8.11 -22.54 22.87
N PHE A 86 -8.76 -23.32 22.01
CA PHE A 86 -8.73 -23.12 20.56
C PHE A 86 -9.26 -21.74 20.16
N ALA A 87 -10.44 -21.35 20.65
CA ALA A 87 -11.05 -20.07 20.30
C ALA A 87 -10.18 -18.88 20.71
N LEU A 88 -9.58 -18.94 21.92
CA LEU A 88 -8.71 -17.89 22.42
C LEU A 88 -7.43 -17.78 21.59
N LYS A 89 -6.78 -18.91 21.31
CA LYS A 89 -5.58 -18.95 20.46
C LYS A 89 -5.89 -18.44 19.05
N ALA A 90 -6.91 -18.99 18.39
CA ALA A 90 -7.31 -18.58 17.05
C ALA A 90 -7.61 -17.07 16.98
N SER A 91 -8.26 -16.51 18.00
CA SER A 91 -8.55 -15.06 18.04
C SER A 91 -7.28 -14.20 18.08
N GLN A 92 -6.25 -14.65 18.81
CA GLN A 92 -4.96 -13.97 18.88
C GLN A 92 -4.23 -14.07 17.54
N ASP A 93 -4.19 -15.27 16.95
CA ASP A 93 -3.53 -15.48 15.65
C ASP A 93 -4.18 -14.66 14.53
N TYR A 94 -5.51 -14.55 14.51
CA TYR A 94 -6.21 -13.68 13.57
C TYR A 94 -5.87 -12.20 13.77
N ALA A 95 -5.82 -11.72 15.02
CA ALA A 95 -5.47 -10.34 15.30
C ALA A 95 -4.03 -10.01 14.87
N GLU A 96 -3.09 -10.90 15.16
CA GLU A 96 -1.70 -10.76 14.72
C GLU A 96 -1.56 -10.88 13.20
N GLY A 97 -2.25 -11.84 12.58
CA GLY A 97 -2.23 -12.05 11.13
C GLY A 97 -2.75 -10.84 10.37
N ILE A 98 -3.87 -10.26 10.81
CA ILE A 98 -4.40 -9.01 10.24
C ILE A 98 -3.40 -7.88 10.42
N SER A 99 -2.74 -7.78 11.58
CA SER A 99 -1.75 -6.74 11.83
C SER A 99 -0.54 -6.83 10.88
N ARG A 100 -0.02 -8.05 10.65
CA ARG A 100 1.08 -8.29 9.69
C ARG A 100 0.66 -8.01 8.26
N LEU A 101 -0.55 -8.42 7.86
CA LEU A 101 -1.10 -8.12 6.54
C LEU A 101 -1.28 -6.62 6.31
N LEU A 102 -1.72 -5.89 7.33
CA LEU A 102 -1.85 -4.44 7.28
C LEU A 102 -0.48 -3.78 7.11
N GLN A 103 0.54 -4.24 7.84
CA GLN A 103 1.92 -3.75 7.69
C GLN A 103 2.48 -4.02 6.28
N ALA A 104 2.28 -5.21 5.74
CA ALA A 104 2.68 -5.52 4.36
C ALA A 104 1.97 -4.62 3.33
N SER A 105 0.69 -4.32 3.58
CA SER A 105 -0.12 -3.42 2.74
C SER A 105 0.32 -1.96 2.83
N ILE A 106 0.73 -1.50 4.02
CA ILE A 106 1.24 -0.12 4.22
C ILE A 106 2.64 0.01 3.60
N GLY A 107 3.53 -0.96 3.80
CA GLY A 107 4.85 -0.97 3.17
C GLY A 107 4.78 -0.93 1.64
N ALA A 108 3.79 -1.60 1.06
CA ALA A 108 3.48 -1.52 -0.37
C ALA A 108 3.17 -0.09 -0.88
N LEU A 109 2.67 0.77 0.01
CA LEU A 109 2.22 2.14 -0.28
C LEU A 109 3.28 3.20 0.07
N GLU A 110 4.13 2.96 1.08
CA GLU A 110 5.08 3.95 1.62
C GLU A 110 6.43 4.02 0.89
N ASP A 111 6.85 2.98 0.15
CA ASP A 111 8.16 2.94 -0.52
C ASP A 111 8.24 3.78 -1.82
N GLY A 112 8.12 5.10 -1.73
CA GLY A 112 8.82 5.97 -2.66
C GLY A 112 8.58 7.47 -2.49
N PRO A 113 9.31 8.29 -3.28
CA PRO A 113 9.52 9.69 -2.97
C PRO A 113 8.20 10.44 -3.05
N ILE A 114 7.82 11.06 -1.93
CA ILE A 114 6.97 12.24 -1.95
C ILE A 114 7.67 13.22 -2.88
N GLY A 115 7.05 13.51 -4.03
CA GLY A 115 7.50 14.60 -4.87
C GLY A 115 7.68 15.83 -4.00
N LYS A 116 8.89 16.37 -3.99
CA LYS A 116 9.16 17.73 -3.53
C LYS A 116 8.31 18.65 -4.42
N GLY A 117 7.06 18.85 -4.04
CA GLY A 117 6.22 19.92 -4.56
C GLY A 117 6.74 21.21 -3.96
N ASP A 118 7.34 22.03 -4.80
CA ASP A 118 7.78 23.38 -4.47
C ASP A 118 6.65 24.19 -3.82
N GLY A 119 7.07 25.11 -2.95
CA GLY A 119 6.26 25.73 -1.93
C GLY A 119 4.98 26.42 -2.42
N ALA A 120 3.87 26.05 -1.77
CA ALA A 120 2.78 26.98 -1.52
C ALA A 120 2.90 27.46 -0.07
N LYS A 121 3.27 28.73 0.11
CA LYS A 121 3.16 29.44 1.40
C LYS A 121 1.72 29.30 1.90
N GLY A 122 1.52 28.45 2.91
CA GLY A 122 0.32 28.46 3.74
C GLY A 122 0.50 29.51 4.82
N GLU A 123 -0.34 30.53 4.77
CA GLU A 123 -0.42 31.60 5.76
C GLU A 123 -0.63 31.09 7.19
N ASP A 124 -0.05 31.88 8.09
CA ASP A 124 -0.13 31.88 9.54
C ASP A 124 -1.55 31.57 10.06
N VAL A 125 -1.73 30.43 10.74
CA VAL A 125 -2.83 30.25 11.69
C VAL A 125 -2.24 29.68 12.97
N GLY A 126 -2.13 30.57 13.96
CA GLY A 126 -1.46 30.34 15.21
C GLY A 126 -2.07 29.27 16.11
N GLY A 127 -1.25 28.86 17.08
CA GLY A 127 -1.68 27.97 18.17
C GLY A 127 -0.55 27.12 18.74
N GLY A 128 0.61 27.70 19.03
CA GLY A 128 1.75 27.00 19.63
C GLY A 128 2.13 27.56 21.00
N ALA A 129 1.43 27.16 22.06
CA ALA A 129 1.98 27.24 23.41
C ALA A 129 2.73 25.91 23.69
N ALA A 130 4.05 25.99 23.74
CA ALA A 130 4.97 24.88 23.91
C ALA A 130 4.76 24.18 25.26
N ALA A 131 4.60 22.85 25.22
CA ALA A 131 4.80 21.97 26.36
C ALA A 131 6.28 21.57 26.45
N ALA A 132 6.89 21.75 27.62
CA ALA A 132 8.16 21.15 27.99
C ALA A 132 7.92 20.18 29.15
N PRO A 133 8.18 18.86 29.02
CA PRO A 133 8.18 17.96 30.17
C PRO A 133 9.57 17.98 30.83
N LYS A 134 9.61 18.37 32.11
CA LYS A 134 10.79 18.20 32.97
C LYS A 134 11.00 16.72 33.27
N GLN A 135 12.25 16.28 33.14
CA GLN A 135 12.77 15.04 33.72
C GLN A 135 12.57 15.07 35.24
N VAL A 136 12.12 13.95 35.82
CA VAL A 136 12.14 13.70 37.25
C VAL A 136 13.16 12.61 37.52
N ALA A 137 14.09 12.92 38.43
CA ALA A 137 15.06 12.02 39.02
C ALA A 137 14.42 11.17 40.12
#